data_AF-A0AAD9P912-F1
#
_entry.id   AF-A0AAD9P912-F1
#
_cell.length_a   1.000
_cell.length_b   1.000
_cell.length_c   1.000
_cell.angle_alpha   90.00
_cell.angle_beta   90.00
_cell.angle_gamma   90.00
#
_symmetry.space_group_name_H-M   'P 1'
#
loop_
_entity.id
_entity.type
_entity.pdbx_description
1 polymer ?
#
loop_
_entity_poly.entity_id
_entity_poly.type
_entity_poly.pdbx_seq_one_letter_code
_entity_poly.pdbx_strand_id
1 'polypeptide(L)'
;MRATIYGQFIAGEQDIEILRLAEHNKRFGVGSMFAYTAAEMHGSAEGSVGDTGYKRSFFQRNFDGMYHSISIAARCDRIEGLVPTVTTKFTFLLPADVIRRTNEVIESNTAVLTNLLSSPTGGENKAAIFQALEQIGKMAANSDYTGEFAEIPLRSPVDTDESRLLTLTNNLAFHLQLSRNTEMKTLAKDRRFSTLGKDDYKEIKKLWSQMNQLAEHARASHVMLGWDAEQTYLQTAIGVLVLDSMRVFNSERPVVQNTYQCYLKRTYDVISRDLEISEKEGFCFAAKVVRGAYLDEERRLAEQNGDVDPVNPDYDATTASYQRVANRLLDDIQRRSRGTVHVTFATHNEDTVRFVVDTMEKRGISAKGDVMTFAQLLGMRDHIAFTLGE
;
A
#
# COMPACT_ATOMS: atom_id res chain seq x y z
N MET A 1 30.45 -2.58 6.20
CA MET A 1 30.37 -2.66 4.72
C MET A 1 31.65 -3.20 4.07
N ARG A 2 31.57 -4.11 3.08
CA ARG A 2 32.68 -4.30 2.11
C ARG A 2 32.77 -3.02 1.28
N ALA A 3 33.98 -2.54 0.93
CA ALA A 3 34.12 -1.37 0.07
C ALA A 3 33.45 -1.65 -1.29
N THR A 4 32.31 -1.03 -1.54
CA THR A 4 31.56 -1.14 -2.80
C THR A 4 31.28 0.25 -3.35
N ILE A 5 31.13 0.35 -4.67
CA ILE A 5 30.67 1.57 -5.34
C ILE A 5 29.21 1.91 -5.03
N TYR A 6 28.50 1.10 -4.24
CA TYR A 6 27.09 1.31 -3.88
C TYR A 6 26.91 2.04 -2.55
N GLY A 7 28.00 2.31 -1.81
CA GLY A 7 27.92 3.00 -0.51
C GLY A 7 27.22 4.36 -0.58
N GLN A 8 27.28 5.04 -1.73
CA GLN A 8 26.58 6.31 -1.98
C GLN A 8 25.05 6.26 -1.88
N PHE A 9 24.45 5.07 -1.96
CA PHE A 9 23.00 4.86 -1.83
C PHE A 9 22.58 4.47 -0.40
N ILE A 10 23.55 4.25 0.50
CA ILE A 10 23.29 3.75 1.86
C ILE A 10 23.51 4.87 2.86
N ALA A 11 22.45 5.19 3.61
CA ALA A 11 22.49 6.27 4.61
C ALA A 11 23.44 5.97 5.79
N GLY A 12 23.65 4.69 6.11
CA GLY A 12 24.50 4.22 7.20
C GLY A 12 24.14 2.80 7.63
N GLU A 13 25.04 2.13 8.33
CA GLU A 13 24.78 0.82 8.98
C GLU A 13 24.37 0.99 10.44
N GLN A 14 24.75 2.11 11.06
CA GLN A 14 24.47 2.41 12.47
C GLN A 14 23.55 3.62 12.60
N ASP A 15 22.70 3.62 13.64
CA ASP A 15 21.82 4.74 13.98
C ASP A 15 22.51 6.11 13.92
N ILE A 16 23.73 6.20 14.45
CA ILE A 16 24.47 7.47 14.52
C ILE A 16 24.88 8.00 13.14
N GLU A 17 25.17 7.11 12.20
CA GLU A 17 25.51 7.49 10.82
C GLU A 17 24.28 8.01 10.10
N ILE A 18 23.17 7.28 10.24
CA ILE A 18 21.87 7.61 9.66
C ILE A 18 21.39 8.98 10.17
N LEU A 19 21.45 9.21 11.49
CA LEU A 19 21.03 10.47 12.10
C LEU A 19 21.92 11.64 11.69
N ARG A 20 23.23 11.43 11.54
CA ARG A 20 24.15 12.47 11.05
C ARG A 20 23.85 12.87 9.62
N LEU A 21 23.53 11.90 8.75
CA LEU A 21 23.15 12.19 7.38
C LEU A 21 21.80 12.93 7.32
N ALA A 22 20.81 12.49 8.10
CA ALA A 22 19.53 13.17 8.21
C ALA A 22 19.70 14.64 8.63
N GLU A 23 20.52 14.90 9.65
CA GLU A 23 20.82 16.25 10.12
C GLU A 23 21.60 17.08 9.08
N HIS A 24 22.48 16.45 8.31
CA HIS A 24 23.17 17.12 7.20
C HIS A 24 22.19 17.56 6.11
N ASN A 25 21.33 16.65 5.64
CA ASN A 25 20.35 16.93 4.58
C ASN A 25 19.32 17.99 4.99
N LYS A 26 18.92 17.98 6.27
CA LYS A 26 18.00 18.98 6.83
C LYS A 26 18.49 20.42 6.66
N ARG A 27 19.81 20.65 6.69
CA ARG A 27 20.39 22.00 6.47
C ARG A 27 20.09 22.56 5.08
N PHE A 28 19.69 21.71 4.14
CA PHE A 28 19.27 22.05 2.79
C PHE A 28 17.75 21.90 2.58
N GLY A 29 16.97 21.88 3.66
CA GLY A 29 15.51 21.72 3.59
C GLY A 29 15.04 20.32 3.17
N VAL A 30 15.93 19.33 3.13
CA VAL A 30 15.60 17.95 2.73
C VAL A 30 15.27 17.10 3.96
N GLY A 31 14.04 16.61 4.01
CA GLY A 31 13.56 15.70 5.05
C GLY A 31 14.07 14.26 4.91
N SER A 32 13.64 13.39 5.82
CA SER A 32 14.09 11.98 5.86
C SER A 32 12.98 11.00 5.47
N MET A 33 13.24 10.18 4.44
CA MET A 33 12.47 9.00 4.08
C MET A 33 13.40 7.78 4.09
N PHE A 34 13.22 6.87 5.04
CA PHE A 34 14.04 5.67 5.19
C PHE A 34 13.43 4.51 4.40
N ALA A 35 14.21 3.89 3.53
CA ALA A 35 13.85 2.61 2.94
C ALA A 35 14.50 1.50 3.77
N TYR A 36 13.70 0.76 4.53
CA TYR A 36 14.23 -0.39 5.26
C TYR A 36 14.65 -1.46 4.25
N THR A 37 15.90 -1.91 4.33
CA THR A 37 16.45 -2.94 3.46
C THR A 37 16.65 -4.22 4.25
N ALA A 38 16.04 -5.31 3.79
CA ALA A 38 16.24 -6.65 4.34
C ALA A 38 16.43 -7.68 3.24
N ALA A 39 16.89 -8.87 3.62
CA ALA A 39 16.84 -10.01 2.74
C ALA A 39 15.37 -10.45 2.52
N GLU A 40 15.07 -10.88 1.30
CA GLU A 40 13.84 -11.59 0.96
C GLU A 40 14.12 -13.09 1.00
N MET A 41 13.12 -13.89 1.37
CA MET A 41 13.25 -15.35 1.37
C MET A 41 12.99 -15.89 -0.04
N HIS A 42 13.99 -16.51 -0.66
CA HIS A 42 13.86 -17.17 -1.97
C HIS A 42 13.70 -18.70 -1.79
N GLY A 43 12.59 -19.27 -2.30
CA GLY A 43 12.32 -20.72 -2.29
C GLY A 43 10.87 -21.07 -1.89
N SER A 44 10.35 -22.22 -2.37
CA SER A 44 8.99 -22.67 -2.08
C SER A 44 8.80 -23.03 -0.60
N ALA A 45 7.56 -22.89 -0.12
CA ALA A 45 7.16 -23.17 1.26
C ALA A 45 7.32 -24.65 1.69
N GLU A 46 7.73 -25.55 0.80
CA GLU A 46 7.82 -26.99 1.04
C GLU A 46 9.26 -27.42 1.39
N GLY A 47 9.56 -27.60 2.68
CA GLY A 47 10.92 -27.94 3.10
C GLY A 47 11.11 -28.39 4.55
N SER A 48 10.45 -29.45 5.00
CA SER A 48 10.77 -30.22 6.23
C SER A 48 10.58 -29.53 7.60
N VAL A 49 10.33 -30.34 8.62
CA VAL A 49 9.92 -29.98 9.99
C VAL A 49 10.95 -29.13 10.77
N GLY A 50 12.17 -28.92 10.23
CA GLY A 50 13.18 -28.00 10.77
C GLY A 50 13.12 -26.55 10.24
N ASP A 51 12.29 -26.27 9.23
CA ASP A 51 12.26 -25.02 8.47
C ASP A 51 11.32 -23.95 9.05
N THR A 52 10.32 -24.36 9.84
CA THR A 52 9.35 -23.44 10.47
C THR A 52 9.99 -22.52 11.51
N GLY A 53 10.94 -23.03 12.30
CA GLY A 53 11.68 -22.24 13.29
C GLY A 53 12.61 -21.20 12.65
N TYR A 54 13.31 -21.59 11.58
CA TYR A 54 14.17 -20.69 10.81
C TYR A 54 13.34 -19.58 10.15
N LYS A 55 12.28 -19.94 9.42
CA LYS A 55 11.32 -19.00 8.81
C LYS A 55 10.76 -18.01 9.82
N ARG A 56 10.30 -18.50 10.98
CA ARG A 56 9.77 -17.64 12.03
C ARG A 56 10.84 -16.66 12.53
N SER A 57 12.07 -17.12 12.74
CA SER A 57 13.18 -16.25 13.16
C SER A 57 13.54 -15.21 12.09
N PHE A 58 13.43 -15.56 10.80
CA PHE A 58 13.76 -14.68 9.69
C PHE A 58 12.80 -13.50 9.59
N PHE A 59 11.50 -13.76 9.48
CA PHE A 59 10.49 -12.71 9.38
C PHE A 59 10.38 -11.90 10.68
N GLN A 60 10.67 -12.51 11.84
CA GLN A 60 10.74 -11.76 13.10
C GLN A 60 11.90 -10.76 13.11
N ARG A 61 13.11 -11.14 12.65
CA ARG A 61 14.23 -10.19 12.55
C ARG A 61 13.92 -9.02 11.62
N ASN A 62 13.26 -9.29 10.50
CA ASN A 62 12.83 -8.25 9.57
C ASN A 62 11.81 -7.31 10.22
N PHE A 63 10.82 -7.86 10.94
CA PHE A 63 9.87 -7.07 11.73
C PHE A 63 10.56 -6.19 12.76
N ASP A 64 11.49 -6.75 13.55
CA ASP A 64 12.22 -6.00 14.58
C ASP A 64 13.04 -4.85 13.94
N GLY A 65 13.63 -5.09 12.77
CA GLY A 65 14.35 -4.06 12.00
C GLY A 65 13.44 -2.95 11.45
N MET A 66 12.25 -3.29 10.97
CA MET A 66 11.24 -2.29 10.57
C MET A 66 10.79 -1.44 11.76
N TYR A 67 10.51 -2.09 12.90
CA TYR A 67 10.11 -1.41 14.13
C TYR A 67 11.19 -0.45 14.61
N HIS A 68 12.46 -0.89 14.58
CA HIS A 68 13.61 -0.04 14.91
C HIS A 68 13.78 1.12 13.93
N SER A 69 13.53 0.90 12.63
CA SER A 69 13.61 1.96 11.61
C SER A 69 12.63 3.09 11.88
N ILE A 70 11.41 2.77 12.35
CA ILE A 70 10.43 3.77 12.80
C ILE A 70 10.98 4.56 14.00
N SER A 71 11.59 3.87 14.96
CA SER A 71 12.21 4.51 16.14
C SER A 71 13.37 5.44 15.76
N ILE A 72 14.18 5.10 14.76
CA ILE A 72 15.24 5.98 14.24
C ILE A 72 14.61 7.18 13.53
N ALA A 73 13.61 6.97 12.67
CA ALA A 73 12.94 8.05 11.95
C ALA A 73 12.30 9.07 12.91
N ALA A 74 11.76 8.60 14.02
CA ALA A 74 11.17 9.44 15.06
C ALA A 74 12.19 10.36 15.76
N ARG A 75 13.47 9.97 15.77
CA ARG A 75 14.59 10.74 16.35
C ARG A 75 15.19 11.73 15.36
N CYS A 76 14.79 11.71 14.09
CA CYS A 76 15.24 12.68 13.12
C CYS A 76 14.56 14.02 13.39
N ASP A 77 15.36 15.09 13.37
CA ASP A 77 14.85 16.43 13.51
C ASP A 77 13.82 16.75 12.42
N ARG A 78 12.74 17.41 12.81
CA ARG A 78 11.62 17.69 11.92
C ARG A 78 11.82 19.01 11.18
N ILE A 79 11.45 19.00 9.90
CA ILE A 79 11.19 20.21 9.12
C ILE A 79 9.68 20.44 9.20
N GLU A 80 9.27 21.68 9.49
CA GLU A 80 7.86 22.04 9.55
C GLU A 80 7.17 21.70 8.22
N GLY A 81 6.07 20.94 8.27
CA GLY A 81 5.37 20.48 7.08
C GLY A 81 5.86 19.13 6.50
N LEU A 82 6.96 18.56 7.03
CA LEU A 82 7.49 17.26 6.59
C LEU A 82 7.42 16.22 7.71
N VAL A 83 6.77 15.10 7.39
CA VAL A 83 6.68 13.94 8.28
C VAL A 83 7.78 12.94 7.91
N PRO A 84 8.68 12.57 8.85
CA PRO A 84 9.63 11.49 8.61
C PRO A 84 8.89 10.22 8.19
N THR A 85 9.37 9.56 7.15
CA THR A 85 8.70 8.40 6.56
C THR A 85 9.61 7.18 6.61
N VAL A 86 9.04 6.00 6.87
CA VAL A 86 9.71 4.71 6.71
C VAL A 86 8.95 3.92 5.67
N THR A 87 9.65 3.37 4.68
CA THR A 87 9.09 2.51 3.63
C THR A 87 9.61 1.09 3.78
N THR A 88 8.76 0.10 3.55
CA THR A 88 9.07 -1.33 3.70
C THR A 88 8.24 -2.18 2.74
N LYS A 89 8.53 -3.48 2.66
CA LYS A 89 7.88 -4.45 1.76
C LYS A 89 7.10 -5.53 2.51
N PHE A 90 6.12 -6.13 1.83
CA PHE A 90 5.37 -7.26 2.38
C PHE A 90 6.19 -8.55 2.35
N THR A 91 7.00 -8.75 1.30
CA THR A 91 7.89 -9.91 1.15
C THR A 91 8.98 -10.02 2.23
N PHE A 92 9.20 -8.96 3.01
CA PHE A 92 10.03 -8.98 4.20
C PHE A 92 9.36 -9.56 5.44
N LEU A 93 8.02 -9.66 5.48
CA LEU A 93 7.26 -10.19 6.61
C LEU A 93 6.58 -11.52 6.30
N LEU A 94 6.41 -11.84 5.02
CA LEU A 94 5.67 -13.01 4.57
C LEU A 94 6.25 -13.55 3.25
N PRO A 95 6.25 -14.89 3.02
CA PRO A 95 6.67 -15.44 1.74
C PRO A 95 5.81 -14.94 0.57
N ALA A 96 6.46 -14.59 -0.55
CA ALA A 96 5.79 -14.10 -1.77
C ALA A 96 4.69 -15.06 -2.26
N ASP A 97 4.88 -16.36 -2.12
CA ASP A 97 3.91 -17.38 -2.52
C ASP A 97 2.57 -17.30 -1.75
N VAL A 98 2.60 -16.95 -0.47
CA VAL A 98 1.38 -16.78 0.34
C VAL A 98 0.65 -15.51 -0.09
N ILE A 99 1.41 -14.43 -0.36
CA ILE A 99 0.86 -13.18 -0.86
C ILE A 99 0.24 -13.40 -2.25
N ARG A 100 0.91 -14.12 -3.15
CA ARG A 100 0.41 -14.47 -4.49
C ARG A 100 -0.90 -15.26 -4.42
N ARG A 101 -0.98 -16.32 -3.62
CA ARG A 101 -2.24 -17.08 -3.45
C ARG A 101 -3.36 -16.21 -2.88
N THR A 102 -3.02 -15.28 -2.00
CA THR A 102 -3.96 -14.27 -1.48
C THR A 102 -4.43 -13.31 -2.58
N ASN A 103 -3.52 -12.88 -3.44
CA ASN A 103 -3.81 -12.06 -4.62
C ASN A 103 -4.81 -12.76 -5.54
N GLU A 104 -4.53 -14.03 -5.89
CA GLU A 104 -5.39 -14.85 -6.74
C GLU A 104 -6.81 -15.02 -6.15
N VAL A 105 -6.92 -15.28 -4.85
CA VAL A 105 -8.20 -15.38 -4.15
C VAL A 105 -8.98 -14.05 -4.22
N ILE A 106 -8.32 -12.92 -3.99
CA ILE A 106 -8.96 -11.60 -4.03
C ILE A 106 -9.42 -11.27 -5.45
N GLU A 107 -8.58 -11.47 -6.46
CA GLU A 107 -8.91 -11.18 -7.86
C GLU A 107 -10.02 -12.09 -8.40
N SER A 108 -9.95 -13.40 -8.10
CA SER A 108 -10.99 -14.36 -8.46
C SER A 108 -12.34 -13.97 -7.84
N ASN A 109 -12.36 -13.68 -6.53
CA ASN A 109 -13.59 -13.28 -5.85
C ASN A 109 -14.11 -11.93 -6.35
N THR A 110 -13.22 -10.99 -6.68
CA THR A 110 -13.58 -9.70 -7.26
C THR A 110 -14.25 -9.87 -8.62
N ALA A 111 -13.71 -10.71 -9.49
CA ALA A 111 -14.31 -11.01 -10.79
C ALA A 111 -15.71 -11.62 -10.64
N VAL A 112 -15.90 -12.53 -9.69
CA VAL A 112 -17.21 -13.13 -9.40
C VAL A 112 -18.21 -12.07 -8.93
N LEU A 113 -17.81 -11.21 -8.00
CA LEU A 113 -18.67 -10.14 -7.49
C LEU A 113 -19.07 -9.14 -8.59
N THR A 114 -18.11 -8.70 -9.40
CA THR A 114 -18.36 -7.78 -10.52
C THR A 114 -19.35 -8.38 -11.51
N ASN A 115 -19.20 -9.66 -11.85
CA ASN A 115 -20.12 -10.36 -12.75
C ASN A 115 -21.52 -10.52 -12.15
N LEU A 116 -21.60 -10.84 -10.85
CA LEU A 116 -22.87 -11.00 -10.14
C LEU A 116 -23.67 -9.70 -10.05
N LEU A 117 -23.00 -8.57 -9.83
CA LEU A 117 -23.66 -7.28 -9.69
C LEU A 117 -24.02 -6.65 -11.05
N SER A 118 -23.25 -6.93 -12.09
CA SER A 118 -23.51 -6.45 -13.46
C SER A 118 -24.64 -7.18 -14.17
N SER A 119 -25.10 -8.34 -13.67
CA SER A 119 -26.18 -9.12 -14.30
C SER A 119 -27.58 -8.54 -14.02
N PRO A 120 -28.41 -8.31 -15.06
CA PRO A 120 -29.82 -7.88 -14.90
C PRO A 120 -30.70 -8.92 -14.17
N THR A 121 -30.34 -10.22 -14.25
CA THR A 121 -31.10 -11.34 -13.67
C THR A 121 -30.63 -11.71 -12.26
N GLY A 122 -29.66 -11.00 -11.69
CA GLY A 122 -28.99 -11.35 -10.43
C GLY A 122 -29.83 -11.23 -9.15
N GLY A 123 -31.16 -11.03 -9.22
CA GLY A 123 -32.02 -10.67 -8.08
C GLY A 123 -31.83 -11.52 -6.81
N GLU A 124 -31.77 -12.85 -6.93
CA GLU A 124 -31.60 -13.75 -5.77
C GLU A 124 -30.15 -13.79 -5.25
N ASN A 125 -29.14 -13.72 -6.13
CA ASN A 125 -27.73 -13.73 -5.74
C ASN A 125 -27.27 -12.37 -5.17
N LYS A 126 -27.81 -11.26 -5.69
CA LYS A 126 -27.58 -9.91 -5.18
C LYS A 126 -28.04 -9.79 -3.73
N ALA A 127 -29.26 -10.24 -3.44
CA ALA A 127 -29.80 -10.23 -2.09
C ALA A 127 -28.95 -11.08 -1.12
N ALA A 128 -28.48 -12.26 -1.53
CA ALA A 128 -27.63 -13.11 -0.70
C ALA A 128 -26.26 -12.47 -0.40
N ILE A 129 -25.62 -11.82 -1.37
CA ILE A 129 -24.35 -11.07 -1.18
C ILE A 129 -24.56 -9.87 -0.25
N PHE A 130 -25.67 -9.13 -0.43
CA PHE A 130 -25.98 -8.00 0.45
C PHE A 130 -26.32 -8.45 1.87
N GLN A 131 -27.04 -9.56 2.03
CA GLN A 131 -27.31 -10.14 3.33
C GLN A 131 -26.03 -10.62 4.01
N ALA A 132 -25.11 -11.22 3.26
CA ALA A 132 -23.77 -11.56 3.75
C ALA A 132 -23.03 -10.31 4.24
N LEU A 133 -23.00 -9.24 3.45
CA LEU A 133 -22.43 -7.95 3.84
C LEU A 133 -23.02 -7.39 5.13
N GLU A 134 -24.34 -7.38 5.26
CA GLU A 134 -25.01 -6.94 6.47
C GLU A 134 -24.65 -7.81 7.66
N GLN A 135 -24.53 -9.13 7.48
CA GLN A 135 -24.10 -10.03 8.55
C GLN A 135 -22.65 -9.74 8.96
N ILE A 136 -21.74 -9.56 8.01
CA ILE A 136 -20.35 -9.19 8.27
C ILE A 136 -20.27 -7.85 9.00
N GLY A 137 -21.02 -6.83 8.54
CA GLY A 137 -21.09 -5.52 9.18
C GLY A 137 -21.69 -5.57 10.59
N LYS A 138 -22.78 -6.33 10.79
CA LYS A 138 -23.40 -6.57 12.11
C LYS A 138 -22.44 -7.33 13.03
N MET A 139 -21.69 -8.30 12.51
CA MET A 139 -20.66 -9.03 13.25
C MET A 139 -19.53 -8.09 13.69
N ALA A 140 -19.05 -7.21 12.80
CA ALA A 140 -18.06 -6.19 13.13
C ALA A 140 -18.57 -5.14 14.15
N ALA A 141 -19.88 -4.88 14.19
CA ALA A 141 -20.49 -3.88 15.08
C ALA A 141 -21.00 -4.42 16.44
N ASN A 142 -21.45 -5.67 16.53
CA ASN A 142 -22.16 -6.24 17.71
C ASN A 142 -21.28 -7.11 18.61
N SER A 143 -19.97 -6.96 18.55
CA SER A 143 -19.08 -7.87 19.23
C SER A 143 -18.09 -7.09 20.09
N ASP A 144 -17.97 -7.56 21.32
CA ASP A 144 -16.66 -7.72 21.95
C ASP A 144 -15.81 -8.69 21.08
N TYR A 145 -15.56 -8.36 19.80
CA TYR A 145 -14.70 -9.16 18.93
C TYR A 145 -13.27 -8.97 19.44
N THR A 146 -12.92 -9.78 20.42
CA THR A 146 -11.55 -10.03 20.91
C THR A 146 -10.77 -10.91 19.92
N GLY A 147 -11.01 -10.73 18.61
CA GLY A 147 -10.27 -11.39 17.55
C GLY A 147 -9.36 -10.42 16.82
N GLU A 148 -8.17 -10.86 16.41
CA GLU A 148 -7.11 -10.03 15.78
C GLU A 148 -7.51 -9.24 14.49
N PHE A 149 -8.70 -9.46 13.92
CA PHE A 149 -9.21 -8.72 12.75
C PHE A 149 -10.43 -7.84 13.05
N ALA A 150 -10.85 -7.76 14.31
CA ALA A 150 -11.95 -6.92 14.77
C ALA A 150 -11.76 -5.43 14.45
N GLU A 151 -10.50 -5.04 14.22
CA GLU A 151 -10.11 -3.66 13.97
C GLU A 151 -10.37 -3.19 12.54
N ILE A 152 -10.60 -4.07 11.54
CA ILE A 152 -10.94 -3.60 10.19
C ILE A 152 -12.38 -3.11 10.22
N PRO A 153 -12.62 -1.79 10.25
CA PRO A 153 -13.96 -1.31 10.37
C PRO A 153 -14.62 -1.50 9.01
N LEU A 154 -15.64 -2.37 8.95
CA LEU A 154 -16.55 -2.40 7.81
C LEU A 154 -17.41 -1.13 7.89
N ARG A 155 -16.81 0.04 7.63
CA ARG A 155 -17.56 1.28 7.53
C ARG A 155 -18.40 1.15 6.27
N SER A 156 -19.70 1.22 6.45
CA SER A 156 -20.66 1.21 5.35
C SER A 156 -20.74 2.63 4.77
N PRO A 157 -20.38 2.88 3.50
CA PRO A 157 -21.03 3.94 2.76
C PRO A 157 -22.30 3.37 2.12
N VAL A 158 -23.42 3.97 2.48
CA VAL A 158 -24.79 3.60 2.12
C VAL A 158 -25.12 3.99 0.66
N ASP A 159 -26.31 3.56 0.20
CA ASP A 159 -27.15 4.02 -0.94
C ASP A 159 -27.09 3.29 -2.30
N THR A 160 -25.95 2.87 -2.86
CA THR A 160 -25.93 2.25 -4.21
C THR A 160 -25.20 0.90 -4.29
N ASP A 161 -25.62 0.04 -5.24
CA ASP A 161 -25.01 -1.28 -5.49
C ASP A 161 -23.52 -1.19 -5.90
N GLU A 162 -23.15 -0.13 -6.63
CA GLU A 162 -21.78 0.11 -7.09
C GLU A 162 -20.84 0.45 -5.93
N SER A 163 -21.28 1.31 -5.00
CA SER A 163 -20.50 1.64 -3.80
C SER A 163 -20.28 0.42 -2.90
N ARG A 164 -21.27 -0.48 -2.84
CA ARG A 164 -21.16 -1.73 -2.08
C ARG A 164 -20.16 -2.70 -2.71
N LEU A 165 -20.16 -2.84 -4.04
CA LEU A 165 -19.16 -3.64 -4.78
C LEU A 165 -17.75 -3.15 -4.50
N LEU A 166 -17.60 -1.83 -4.54
CA LEU A 166 -16.34 -1.14 -4.34
C LEU A 166 -15.76 -1.44 -2.95
N THR A 167 -16.58 -1.35 -1.90
CA THR A 167 -16.16 -1.70 -0.54
C THR A 167 -15.83 -3.19 -0.41
N LEU A 168 -16.67 -4.09 -0.96
CA LEU A 168 -16.48 -5.55 -0.87
C LEU A 168 -15.15 -6.03 -1.45
N THR A 169 -14.87 -5.60 -2.67
CA THR A 169 -13.70 -6.05 -3.44
C THR A 169 -12.38 -5.50 -2.89
N ASN A 170 -12.46 -4.49 -2.02
CA ASN A 170 -11.30 -3.83 -1.42
C ASN A 170 -11.31 -3.96 0.12
N ASN A 171 -11.89 -5.03 0.65
CA ASN A 171 -11.93 -5.31 2.08
C ASN A 171 -11.42 -6.73 2.35
N LEU A 172 -10.28 -6.85 3.03
CA LEU A 172 -9.65 -8.12 3.36
C LEU A 172 -10.55 -8.98 4.26
N ALA A 173 -11.25 -8.36 5.21
CA ALA A 173 -12.12 -9.09 6.13
C ALA A 173 -13.20 -9.87 5.38
N PHE A 174 -13.74 -9.34 4.28
CA PHE A 174 -14.67 -10.07 3.42
C PHE A 174 -14.04 -11.37 2.86
N HIS A 175 -12.89 -11.26 2.18
CA HIS A 175 -12.23 -12.41 1.55
C HIS A 175 -11.76 -13.45 2.58
N LEU A 176 -11.30 -12.99 3.75
CA LEU A 176 -10.91 -13.86 4.85
C LEU A 176 -12.09 -14.54 5.53
N GLN A 177 -13.23 -13.86 5.66
CA GLN A 177 -14.43 -14.44 6.24
C GLN A 177 -15.10 -15.46 5.32
N LEU A 178 -15.08 -15.24 4.00
CA LEU A 178 -15.44 -16.26 3.01
C LEU A 178 -14.63 -17.55 3.22
N SER A 179 -13.37 -17.43 3.60
CA SER A 179 -12.47 -18.56 3.84
C SER A 179 -12.72 -19.28 5.18
N ARG A 180 -13.38 -18.64 6.16
CA ARG A 180 -13.56 -19.18 7.52
C ARG A 180 -14.97 -19.62 7.89
N ASN A 181 -16.01 -18.92 7.43
CA ASN A 181 -17.27 -18.97 8.17
C ASN A 181 -18.23 -20.06 7.67
N THR A 182 -18.62 -20.95 8.59
CA THR A 182 -19.73 -21.91 8.48
C THR A 182 -21.11 -21.25 8.30
N GLU A 183 -21.27 -19.96 8.57
CA GLU A 183 -22.53 -19.21 8.37
C GLU A 183 -22.64 -18.65 6.96
N MET A 184 -21.50 -18.37 6.30
CA MET A 184 -21.41 -18.08 4.87
C MET A 184 -21.55 -19.32 4.00
N LYS A 185 -22.05 -20.44 4.56
CA LYS A 185 -22.20 -21.75 3.90
C LYS A 185 -22.83 -21.66 2.51
N THR A 186 -23.69 -20.69 2.22
CA THR A 186 -24.30 -20.56 0.90
C THR A 186 -23.32 -19.99 -0.14
N LEU A 187 -22.63 -18.88 0.18
CA LEU A 187 -21.66 -18.25 -0.72
C LEU A 187 -20.32 -19.02 -0.76
N ALA A 188 -19.85 -19.52 0.38
CA ALA A 188 -18.62 -20.30 0.45
C ALA A 188 -18.75 -21.71 -0.17
N LYS A 189 -19.99 -22.24 -0.33
CA LYS A 189 -20.25 -23.45 -1.13
C LYS A 189 -20.45 -23.15 -2.61
N ASP A 190 -20.64 -21.89 -2.98
CA ASP A 190 -20.68 -21.50 -4.38
C ASP A 190 -19.27 -21.69 -4.96
N ARG A 191 -19.16 -22.67 -5.85
CA ARG A 191 -17.87 -23.10 -6.45
C ARG A 191 -17.20 -22.01 -7.28
N ARG A 192 -17.87 -20.87 -7.48
CA ARG A 192 -17.30 -19.67 -8.13
C ARG A 192 -16.35 -18.91 -7.22
N PHE A 193 -16.59 -18.87 -5.90
CA PHE A 193 -15.72 -18.17 -4.96
C PHE A 193 -14.51 -19.01 -4.58
N SER A 194 -13.36 -18.37 -4.51
CA SER A 194 -12.08 -18.95 -4.09
C SER A 194 -11.84 -18.67 -2.60
N THR A 195 -11.19 -19.60 -1.91
CA THR A 195 -10.86 -19.49 -0.47
C THR A 195 -9.38 -19.77 -0.22
N LEU A 196 -8.84 -19.19 0.85
CA LEU A 196 -7.48 -19.47 1.28
C LEU A 196 -7.39 -20.81 2.00
N GLY A 197 -6.24 -21.47 1.83
CA GLY A 197 -5.87 -22.61 2.67
C GLY A 197 -5.75 -22.21 4.15
N LYS A 198 -5.93 -23.18 5.06
CA LYS A 198 -5.88 -22.94 6.51
C LYS A 198 -4.56 -22.32 6.98
N ASP A 199 -3.44 -22.67 6.36
CA ASP A 199 -2.13 -22.16 6.74
C ASP A 199 -1.88 -20.77 6.15
N ASP A 200 -2.23 -20.52 4.88
CA ASP A 200 -2.19 -19.18 4.29
C ASP A 200 -3.05 -18.20 5.08
N TYR A 201 -4.24 -18.62 5.51
CA TYR A 201 -5.11 -17.82 6.36
C TYR A 201 -4.41 -17.39 7.68
N LYS A 202 -3.72 -18.32 8.34
CA LYS A 202 -2.99 -18.03 9.59
C LYS A 202 -1.82 -17.08 9.35
N GLU A 203 -1.11 -17.25 8.25
CA GLU A 203 0.02 -16.41 7.88
C GLU A 203 -0.42 -14.98 7.54
N ILE A 204 -1.51 -14.81 6.78
CA ILE A 204 -2.11 -13.49 6.51
C ILE A 204 -2.61 -12.82 7.81
N LYS A 205 -3.16 -13.61 8.75
CA LYS A 205 -3.55 -13.12 10.08
C LYS A 205 -2.37 -12.60 10.89
N LYS A 206 -1.28 -13.35 10.89
CA LYS A 206 -0.05 -12.92 11.54
C LYS A 206 0.53 -11.65 10.90
N LEU A 207 0.56 -11.60 9.56
CA LEU A 207 1.00 -10.42 8.81
C LEU A 207 0.17 -9.19 9.19
N TRP A 208 -1.16 -9.30 9.20
CA TRP A 208 -2.05 -8.20 9.61
C TRP A 208 -1.75 -7.71 11.03
N SER A 209 -1.58 -8.62 11.99
CA SER A 209 -1.19 -8.24 13.36
C SER A 209 0.16 -7.50 13.41
N GLN A 210 1.13 -7.91 12.59
CA GLN A 210 2.43 -7.23 12.50
C GLN A 210 2.29 -5.85 11.84
N MET A 211 1.47 -5.71 10.79
CA MET A 211 1.18 -4.42 10.17
C MET A 211 0.56 -3.45 11.17
N ASN A 212 -0.41 -3.89 11.98
CA ASN A 212 -1.05 -3.05 12.99
C ASN A 212 -0.07 -2.60 14.06
N GLN A 213 0.83 -3.48 14.52
CA GLN A 213 1.89 -3.11 15.47
C GLN A 213 2.84 -2.05 14.89
N LEU A 214 3.25 -2.19 13.62
CA LEU A 214 4.10 -1.20 12.95
C LEU A 214 3.37 0.13 12.75
N ALA A 215 2.13 0.10 12.29
CA ALA A 215 1.32 1.30 12.06
C ALA A 215 1.01 2.03 13.36
N GLU A 216 0.71 1.32 14.45
CA GLU A 216 0.49 1.90 15.77
C GLU A 216 1.78 2.55 16.32
N HIS A 217 2.92 1.87 16.17
CA HIS A 217 4.22 2.46 16.54
C HIS A 217 4.54 3.70 15.73
N ALA A 218 4.28 3.68 14.42
CA ALA A 218 4.45 4.84 13.53
C ALA A 218 3.51 6.00 13.93
N ARG A 219 2.24 5.70 14.25
CA ARG A 219 1.26 6.67 14.74
C ARG A 219 1.74 7.35 16.01
N ALA A 220 2.12 6.55 17.02
CA ALA A 220 2.62 7.03 18.32
C ALA A 220 3.92 7.83 18.18
N SER A 221 4.77 7.46 17.22
CA SER A 221 6.05 8.12 16.96
C SER A 221 5.96 9.32 16.01
N HIS A 222 4.76 9.66 15.52
CA HIS A 222 4.54 10.68 14.49
C HIS A 222 5.43 10.48 13.25
N VAL A 223 5.50 9.24 12.77
CA VAL A 223 6.19 8.80 11.56
C VAL A 223 5.13 8.28 10.57
N MET A 224 5.36 8.47 9.28
CA MET A 224 4.56 7.84 8.24
C MET A 224 5.16 6.47 7.87
N LEU A 225 4.32 5.45 7.79
CA LEU A 225 4.67 4.10 7.34
C LEU A 225 4.19 3.89 5.90
N GLY A 226 5.11 3.83 4.96
CA GLY A 226 4.83 3.50 3.57
C GLY A 226 5.05 2.02 3.27
N TRP A 227 4.18 1.46 2.45
CA TRP A 227 4.37 0.13 1.88
C TRP A 227 4.77 0.27 0.41
N ASP A 228 5.93 -0.28 0.07
CA ASP A 228 6.43 -0.29 -1.29
C ASP A 228 5.60 -1.23 -2.16
N ALA A 229 5.45 -0.84 -3.42
CA ALA A 229 4.82 -1.68 -4.41
C ALA A 229 5.80 -2.75 -4.90
N GLU A 230 5.26 -3.92 -5.19
CA GLU A 230 6.00 -5.10 -5.63
C GLU A 230 5.47 -5.54 -7.01
N GLN A 231 5.77 -6.76 -7.44
CA GLN A 231 5.31 -7.30 -8.72
C GLN A 231 3.77 -7.39 -8.78
N THR A 232 3.22 -7.33 -9.99
CA THR A 232 1.77 -7.29 -10.25
C THR A 232 1.02 -8.46 -9.64
N TYR A 233 1.60 -9.66 -9.62
CA TYR A 233 1.02 -10.87 -9.04
C TYR A 233 0.89 -10.84 -7.50
N LEU A 234 1.43 -9.81 -6.83
CA LEU A 234 1.29 -9.55 -5.39
C LEU A 234 0.45 -8.31 -5.10
N GLN A 235 0.36 -7.39 -6.07
CA GLN A 235 0.04 -6.00 -5.82
C GLN A 235 -1.43 -5.76 -5.45
N THR A 236 -2.36 -6.62 -5.88
CA THR A 236 -3.77 -6.50 -5.49
C THR A 236 -3.96 -6.86 -4.01
N ALA A 237 -3.35 -7.95 -3.53
CA ALA A 237 -3.37 -8.30 -2.11
C ALA A 237 -2.73 -7.23 -1.24
N ILE A 238 -1.54 -6.74 -1.65
CA ILE A 238 -0.84 -5.64 -0.99
C ILE A 238 -1.75 -4.40 -0.92
N GLY A 239 -2.33 -3.99 -2.04
CA GLY A 239 -3.20 -2.82 -2.09
C GLY A 239 -4.39 -2.90 -1.13
N VAL A 240 -5.07 -4.05 -1.06
CA VAL A 240 -6.20 -4.27 -0.15
C VAL A 240 -5.74 -4.21 1.32
N LEU A 241 -4.64 -4.88 1.66
CA LEU A 241 -4.06 -4.87 3.01
C LEU A 241 -3.69 -3.45 3.46
N VAL A 242 -3.04 -2.67 2.59
CA VAL A 242 -2.64 -1.30 2.92
C VAL A 242 -3.85 -0.38 3.05
N LEU A 243 -4.85 -0.52 2.17
CA LEU A 243 -6.07 0.28 2.26
C LEU A 243 -6.86 0.00 3.54
N ASP A 244 -6.95 -1.27 3.97
CA ASP A 244 -7.52 -1.62 5.28
C ASP A 244 -6.71 -1.02 6.43
N SER A 245 -5.38 -0.99 6.33
CA SER A 245 -4.55 -0.34 7.33
C SER A 245 -4.80 1.19 7.37
N MET A 246 -5.02 1.84 6.22
CA MET A 246 -5.43 3.26 6.18
C MET A 246 -6.79 3.48 6.85
N ARG A 247 -7.77 2.60 6.67
CA ARG A 247 -9.09 2.70 7.34
C ARG A 247 -8.96 2.76 8.85
N VAL A 248 -8.01 2.02 9.41
CA VAL A 248 -7.76 1.94 10.86
C VAL A 248 -6.95 3.14 11.35
N PHE A 249 -5.84 3.45 10.69
CA PHE A 249 -4.82 4.35 11.24
C PHE A 249 -4.83 5.76 10.66
N ASN A 250 -5.45 5.98 9.50
CA ASN A 250 -5.51 7.29 8.84
C ASN A 250 -6.79 8.04 9.19
N SER A 251 -7.16 8.13 10.46
CA SER A 251 -8.38 8.83 10.89
C SER A 251 -8.22 10.36 10.79
N GLU A 252 -7.40 10.93 11.66
CA GLU A 252 -7.20 12.39 11.78
C GLU A 252 -6.11 12.92 10.85
N ARG A 253 -5.14 12.07 10.51
CA ARG A 253 -4.01 12.39 9.64
C ARG A 253 -3.51 11.15 8.91
N PRO A 254 -2.81 11.32 7.78
CA PRO A 254 -2.04 10.26 7.14
C PRO A 254 -1.01 9.62 8.10
N VAL A 255 -1.06 8.31 8.25
CA VAL A 255 -0.07 7.49 8.98
C VAL A 255 0.47 6.39 8.09
N VAL A 256 -0.39 5.71 7.35
CA VAL A 256 -0.06 4.62 6.42
C VAL A 256 -0.19 5.11 4.99
N GLN A 257 0.79 4.80 4.15
CA GLN A 257 0.85 5.19 2.74
C GLN A 257 1.01 3.96 1.83
N ASN A 258 0.31 3.96 0.70
CA ASN A 258 0.43 2.93 -0.34
C ASN A 258 1.27 3.44 -1.51
N THR A 259 1.96 2.56 -2.23
CA THR A 259 2.76 2.92 -3.41
C THR A 259 2.05 2.53 -4.71
N TYR A 260 1.98 3.46 -5.66
CA TYR A 260 1.32 3.32 -6.95
C TYR A 260 2.33 3.46 -8.09
N GLN A 261 2.35 2.48 -9.01
CA GLN A 261 3.38 2.35 -10.04
C GLN A 261 2.85 2.77 -11.43
N CYS A 262 3.15 3.98 -11.87
CA CYS A 262 2.58 4.58 -13.08
C CYS A 262 3.00 3.90 -14.40
N TYR A 263 4.01 3.04 -14.41
CA TYR A 263 4.35 2.19 -15.56
C TYR A 263 3.29 1.11 -15.87
N LEU A 264 2.39 0.79 -14.93
CA LEU A 264 1.30 -0.16 -15.18
C LEU A 264 0.09 0.55 -15.79
N LYS A 265 -0.56 -0.11 -16.74
CA LYS A 265 -1.80 0.36 -17.40
C LYS A 265 -2.94 0.58 -16.41
N ARG A 266 -3.02 -0.24 -15.36
CA ARG A 266 -4.11 -0.22 -14.34
C ARG A 266 -4.01 0.91 -13.31
N THR A 267 -2.87 1.59 -13.19
CA THR A 267 -2.57 2.41 -12.00
C THR A 267 -3.52 3.58 -11.82
N TYR A 268 -3.94 4.21 -12.91
CA TYR A 268 -4.92 5.31 -12.84
C TYR A 268 -6.26 4.84 -12.26
N ASP A 269 -6.75 3.68 -12.70
CA ASP A 269 -8.04 3.16 -12.25
C ASP A 269 -7.98 2.75 -10.77
N VAL A 270 -6.87 2.09 -10.37
CA VAL A 270 -6.64 1.66 -8.99
C VAL A 270 -6.56 2.85 -8.03
N ILE A 271 -5.78 3.89 -8.33
CA ILE A 271 -5.67 5.05 -7.43
C ILE A 271 -6.95 5.87 -7.38
N SER A 272 -7.64 5.98 -8.53
CA SER A 272 -8.92 6.68 -8.64
C SER A 272 -9.99 6.04 -7.76
N ARG A 273 -10.02 4.71 -7.75
CA ARG A 273 -10.88 3.87 -6.93
C ARG A 273 -10.55 4.01 -5.45
N ASP A 274 -9.27 3.92 -5.07
CA ASP A 274 -8.87 3.99 -3.67
C ASP A 274 -9.12 5.39 -3.06
N LEU A 275 -8.96 6.46 -3.85
CA LEU A 275 -9.36 7.83 -3.47
C LEU A 275 -10.87 7.92 -3.20
N GLU A 276 -11.69 7.33 -4.07
CA GLU A 276 -13.15 7.33 -3.90
C GLU A 276 -13.56 6.58 -2.65
N ILE A 277 -12.96 5.41 -2.40
CA ILE A 277 -13.16 4.65 -1.16
C ILE A 277 -12.83 5.50 0.07
N SER A 278 -11.67 6.17 0.08
CA SER A 278 -11.24 6.96 1.24
C SER A 278 -12.19 8.09 1.57
N GLU A 279 -12.77 8.74 0.55
CA GLU A 279 -13.73 9.82 0.73
C GLU A 279 -15.06 9.33 1.28
N LYS A 280 -15.58 8.25 0.68
CA LYS A 280 -16.85 7.67 1.09
C LYS A 280 -16.80 7.12 2.50
N GLU A 281 -15.67 6.54 2.91
CA GLU A 281 -15.50 5.95 4.23
C GLU A 281 -14.90 6.93 5.27
N GLY A 282 -14.46 8.11 4.82
CA GLY A 282 -14.03 9.21 5.67
C GLY A 282 -12.67 8.99 6.36
N PHE A 283 -11.72 8.33 5.69
CA PHE A 283 -10.33 8.24 6.16
C PHE A 283 -9.37 9.01 5.24
N CYS A 284 -8.25 9.44 5.79
CA CYS A 284 -7.22 10.20 5.07
C CYS A 284 -6.48 9.28 4.09
N PHE A 285 -6.42 9.69 2.83
CA PHE A 285 -5.70 8.97 1.78
C PHE A 285 -4.24 9.36 1.76
N ALA A 286 -3.34 8.39 1.57
CA ALA A 286 -1.92 8.67 1.37
C ALA A 286 -1.32 7.80 0.27
N ALA A 287 -0.70 8.42 -0.73
CA ALA A 287 -0.09 7.72 -1.86
C ALA A 287 1.36 8.13 -2.08
N LYS A 288 2.24 7.17 -2.34
CA LYS A 288 3.56 7.37 -2.95
C LYS A 288 3.45 7.02 -4.43
N VAL A 289 3.75 7.96 -5.31
CA VAL A 289 3.63 7.78 -6.76
C VAL A 289 5.02 7.63 -7.37
N VAL A 290 5.26 6.48 -7.99
CA VAL A 290 6.52 6.14 -8.67
C VAL A 290 6.25 5.81 -10.14
N ARG A 291 7.28 5.78 -10.98
CA ARG A 291 7.17 5.11 -12.29
C ARG A 291 7.01 3.60 -12.10
N GLY A 292 7.99 2.93 -11.53
CA GLY A 292 8.01 1.48 -11.32
C GLY A 292 9.44 0.94 -11.39
N ALA A 293 9.67 -0.24 -10.80
CA ALA A 293 11.02 -0.82 -10.71
C ALA A 293 11.15 -2.23 -11.34
N TYR A 294 10.04 -2.85 -11.73
CA TYR A 294 10.00 -4.26 -12.18
C TYR A 294 9.68 -4.42 -13.68
N LEU A 295 9.89 -3.37 -14.50
CA LEU A 295 9.47 -3.30 -15.91
C LEU A 295 9.87 -4.51 -16.76
N ASP A 296 11.15 -4.90 -16.70
CA ASP A 296 11.65 -6.01 -17.51
C ASP A 296 11.11 -7.36 -17.02
N GLU A 297 10.95 -7.51 -15.70
CA GLU A 297 10.39 -8.73 -15.11
C GLU A 297 8.92 -8.92 -15.49
N GLU A 298 8.10 -7.87 -15.38
CA GLU A 298 6.68 -7.91 -15.74
C GLU A 298 6.47 -8.29 -17.21
N ARG A 299 7.23 -7.67 -18.13
CA ARG A 299 7.14 -7.98 -19.57
C ARG A 299 7.54 -9.42 -19.86
N ARG A 300 8.65 -9.88 -19.25
CA ARG A 300 9.13 -11.27 -19.39
C ARG A 300 8.10 -12.27 -18.88
N LEU A 301 7.46 -12.00 -17.73
CA LEU A 301 6.44 -12.88 -17.17
C LEU A 301 5.19 -12.94 -18.05
N ALA A 302 4.72 -11.79 -18.55
CA ALA A 302 3.57 -11.74 -19.46
C ALA A 302 3.82 -12.53 -20.75
N GLU A 303 5.00 -12.40 -21.35
CA GLU A 303 5.39 -13.17 -22.53
C GLU A 303 5.45 -14.68 -22.25
N GLN A 304 6.02 -15.08 -21.12
CA GLN A 304 6.14 -16.50 -20.74
C GLN A 304 4.77 -17.17 -20.51
N ASN A 305 3.82 -16.44 -19.94
CA ASN A 305 2.48 -16.95 -19.66
C ASN A 305 1.51 -16.80 -20.83
N GLY A 306 1.85 -16.01 -21.86
CA GLY A 306 0.92 -15.64 -22.92
C GLY A 306 -0.15 -14.63 -22.47
N ASP A 307 0.14 -13.88 -21.39
CA ASP A 307 -0.74 -12.86 -20.84
C ASP A 307 -0.56 -11.51 -21.57
N VAL A 308 -1.54 -10.61 -21.40
CA VAL A 308 -1.41 -9.22 -21.89
C VAL A 308 -0.37 -8.48 -21.07
N ASP A 309 0.58 -7.81 -21.73
CA ASP A 309 1.59 -6.96 -21.07
C ASP A 309 0.92 -5.92 -20.16
N PRO A 310 1.13 -5.98 -18.83
CA PRO A 310 0.51 -5.03 -17.89
C PRO A 310 1.16 -3.65 -17.93
N VAL A 311 2.34 -3.51 -18.55
CA VAL A 311 3.14 -2.30 -18.61
C VAL A 311 2.72 -1.42 -19.79
N ASN A 312 2.83 -0.11 -19.62
CA ASN A 312 2.71 0.86 -20.70
C ASN A 312 3.74 0.58 -21.81
N PRO A 313 3.42 0.92 -23.08
CA PRO A 313 4.26 0.57 -24.21
C PRO A 313 5.67 1.19 -24.17
N ASP A 314 5.79 2.42 -23.66
CA ASP A 314 7.04 3.17 -23.67
C ASP A 314 7.15 4.20 -22.52
N TYR A 315 8.25 4.94 -22.53
CA TYR A 315 8.57 6.00 -21.58
C TYR A 315 7.56 7.15 -21.59
N ASP A 316 7.10 7.56 -22.78
CA ASP A 316 6.18 8.70 -22.93
C ASP A 316 4.78 8.34 -22.42
N ALA A 317 4.31 7.13 -22.73
CA ALA A 317 3.08 6.58 -22.18
C ALA A 317 3.14 6.44 -20.65
N THR A 318 4.28 6.02 -20.10
CA THR A 318 4.49 5.99 -18.65
C THR A 318 4.51 7.39 -18.02
N THR A 319 5.10 8.37 -18.72
CA THR A 319 5.12 9.77 -18.29
C THR A 319 3.71 10.37 -18.32
N ALA A 320 2.94 10.12 -19.39
CA ALA A 320 1.53 10.52 -19.49
C ALA A 320 0.67 9.89 -18.39
N SER A 321 0.89 8.61 -18.09
CA SER A 321 0.24 7.92 -16.96
C SER A 321 0.58 8.59 -15.61
N TYR A 322 1.86 8.90 -15.37
CA TYR A 322 2.29 9.59 -14.15
C TYR A 322 1.63 10.97 -14.02
N GLN A 323 1.65 11.78 -15.09
CA GLN A 323 1.03 13.10 -15.10
C GLN A 323 -0.50 13.03 -14.91
N ARG A 324 -1.16 12.02 -15.49
CA ARG A 324 -2.59 11.78 -15.30
C ARG A 324 -2.92 11.44 -13.85
N VAL A 325 -2.11 10.59 -13.21
CA VAL A 325 -2.23 10.27 -11.77
C VAL A 325 -1.98 11.49 -10.90
N ALA A 326 -0.93 12.27 -11.21
CA ALA A 326 -0.61 13.49 -10.48
C ALA A 326 -1.75 14.52 -10.54
N ASN A 327 -2.30 14.77 -11.72
CA ASN A 327 -3.47 15.65 -11.87
C ASN A 327 -4.65 15.19 -11.01
N ARG A 328 -4.97 13.89 -11.04
CA ARG A 328 -6.07 13.34 -10.24
C ARG A 328 -5.86 13.56 -8.75
N LEU A 329 -4.65 13.33 -8.23
CA LEU A 329 -4.34 13.55 -6.82
C LEU A 329 -4.40 15.03 -6.45
N LEU A 330 -3.88 15.91 -7.31
CA LEU A 330 -3.95 17.35 -7.10
C LEU A 330 -5.39 17.88 -7.19
N ASP A 331 -6.27 17.26 -8.00
CA ASP A 331 -7.70 17.60 -8.05
C ASP A 331 -8.35 17.30 -6.70
N ASP A 332 -8.06 16.12 -6.13
CA ASP A 332 -8.58 15.71 -4.83
C ASP A 332 -8.01 16.54 -3.67
N ILE A 333 -6.72 16.92 -3.71
CA ILE A 333 -6.12 17.84 -2.73
C ILE A 333 -6.77 19.22 -2.75
N GLN A 334 -7.10 19.73 -3.95
CA GLN A 334 -7.76 21.03 -4.08
C GLN A 334 -9.23 21.00 -3.63
N ARG A 335 -9.91 19.89 -3.92
CA ARG A 335 -11.36 19.75 -3.70
C ARG A 335 -11.71 19.35 -2.27
N ARG A 336 -10.89 18.53 -1.61
CA ARG A 336 -11.17 17.99 -0.27
C ARG A 336 -10.58 18.88 0.83
N SER A 337 -11.01 18.64 2.07
CA SER A 337 -10.47 19.33 3.24
C SER A 337 -8.95 19.13 3.36
N ARG A 338 -8.23 20.19 3.71
CA ARG A 338 -6.76 20.16 3.86
C ARG A 338 -6.34 19.05 4.84
N GLY A 339 -5.34 18.26 4.46
CA GLY A 339 -4.80 17.16 5.26
C GLY A 339 -5.49 15.81 5.07
N THR A 340 -6.61 15.75 4.32
CA THR A 340 -7.30 14.47 4.03
C THR A 340 -6.66 13.65 2.92
N VAL A 341 -5.80 14.26 2.10
CA VAL A 341 -5.04 13.61 1.03
C VAL A 341 -3.59 14.02 1.17
N HIS A 342 -2.70 13.03 1.23
CA HIS A 342 -1.25 13.22 1.19
C HIS A 342 -0.65 12.47 0.01
N VAL A 343 0.28 13.12 -0.70
CA VAL A 343 0.99 12.49 -1.81
C VAL A 343 2.49 12.70 -1.73
N THR A 344 3.25 11.63 -1.92
CA THR A 344 4.68 11.66 -2.17
C THR A 344 4.94 11.40 -3.65
N PHE A 345 5.39 12.42 -4.39
CA PHE A 345 5.84 12.26 -5.78
C PHE A 345 7.30 11.82 -5.80
N ALA A 346 7.52 10.51 -5.96
CA ALA A 346 8.84 9.92 -5.99
C ALA A 346 9.39 9.90 -7.42
N THR A 347 10.33 10.81 -7.72
CA THR A 347 10.92 10.98 -9.05
C THR A 347 12.27 11.70 -8.98
N HIS A 348 13.18 11.35 -9.88
CA HIS A 348 14.43 12.08 -10.15
C HIS A 348 14.42 12.73 -11.55
N ASN A 349 13.25 12.80 -12.19
CA ASN A 349 13.07 13.42 -13.49
C ASN A 349 12.60 14.87 -13.30
N GLU A 350 13.44 15.82 -13.72
CA GLU A 350 13.21 17.25 -13.55
C GLU A 350 11.92 17.74 -14.23
N ASP A 351 11.62 17.24 -15.44
CA ASP A 351 10.39 17.63 -16.16
C ASP A 351 9.12 17.20 -15.41
N THR A 352 9.17 16.04 -14.74
CA THR A 352 8.06 15.56 -13.91
C THR A 352 7.91 16.42 -12.66
N VAL A 353 9.01 16.79 -12.01
CA VAL A 353 9.00 17.72 -10.86
C VAL A 353 8.38 19.05 -11.30
N ARG A 354 8.90 19.64 -12.38
CA ARG A 354 8.43 20.92 -12.94
C ARG A 354 6.95 20.85 -13.29
N PHE A 355 6.51 19.78 -13.95
CA PHE A 355 5.10 19.57 -14.25
C PHE A 355 4.21 19.62 -12.99
N VAL A 356 4.60 18.95 -11.91
CA VAL A 356 3.83 18.93 -10.66
C VAL A 356 3.82 20.31 -10.02
N VAL A 357 4.97 20.97 -9.90
CA VAL A 357 5.10 22.32 -9.34
C VAL A 357 4.25 23.33 -10.13
N ASP A 358 4.39 23.39 -11.44
CA ASP A 358 3.62 24.28 -12.31
C ASP A 358 2.11 24.03 -12.17
N THR A 359 1.71 22.77 -12.00
CA THR A 359 0.31 22.38 -11.84
C THR A 359 -0.23 22.84 -10.48
N MET A 360 0.56 22.74 -9.42
CA MET A 360 0.20 23.25 -8.10
C MET A 360 0.03 24.77 -8.11
N GLU A 361 0.97 25.51 -8.71
CA GLU A 361 0.92 26.96 -8.81
C GLU A 361 -0.36 27.41 -9.55
N LYS A 362 -0.65 26.79 -10.69
CA LYS A 362 -1.88 27.05 -11.47
C LYS A 362 -3.16 26.79 -10.68
N ARG A 363 -3.12 25.87 -9.71
CA ARG A 363 -4.27 25.47 -8.87
C ARG A 363 -4.31 26.19 -7.52
N GLY A 364 -3.31 27.02 -7.21
CA GLY A 364 -3.19 27.69 -5.92
C GLY A 364 -2.92 26.73 -4.76
N ILE A 365 -2.33 25.56 -5.01
CA ILE A 365 -1.97 24.59 -3.97
C ILE A 365 -0.67 25.05 -3.32
N SER A 366 -0.72 25.33 -2.01
CA SER A 366 0.44 25.77 -1.24
C SER A 366 1.53 24.69 -1.21
N ALA A 367 2.75 25.06 -1.56
CA ALA A 367 3.95 24.25 -1.34
C ALA A 367 4.25 24.04 0.15
N LYS A 368 3.73 24.91 1.03
CA LYS A 368 3.87 24.82 2.48
C LYS A 368 2.73 24.01 3.10
N GLY A 369 3.05 22.88 3.73
CA GLY A 369 2.14 22.09 4.57
C GLY A 369 2.18 20.58 4.30
N ASP A 370 1.53 19.81 5.18
CA ASP A 370 1.60 18.33 5.22
C ASP A 370 0.84 17.60 4.10
N VAL A 371 0.53 18.26 2.98
CA VAL A 371 -0.31 17.70 1.90
C VAL A 371 0.49 17.02 0.79
N MET A 372 1.76 17.37 0.63
CA MET A 372 2.59 16.82 -0.46
C MET A 372 4.07 16.80 -0.10
N THR A 373 4.78 15.80 -0.62
CA THR A 373 6.24 15.71 -0.59
C THR A 373 6.79 15.28 -1.95
N PHE A 374 8.00 15.72 -2.28
CA PHE A 374 8.82 15.09 -3.31
C PHE A 374 9.81 14.14 -2.65
N ALA A 375 10.11 13.02 -3.31
CA ALA A 375 11.10 12.07 -2.82
C ALA A 375 12.02 11.60 -3.93
N GLN A 376 13.28 11.36 -3.60
CA GLN A 376 14.25 10.71 -4.47
C GLN A 376 15.21 9.84 -3.66
N LEU A 377 15.87 8.90 -4.34
CA LEU A 377 16.87 8.05 -3.71
C LEU A 377 18.15 8.85 -3.43
N LEU A 378 18.73 8.64 -2.26
CA LEU A 378 20.03 9.20 -1.87
C LEU A 378 21.08 8.88 -2.93
N GLY A 379 21.84 9.87 -3.39
CA GLY A 379 22.90 9.69 -4.39
C GLY A 379 22.38 9.65 -5.83
N MET A 380 21.09 9.90 -6.06
CA MET A 380 20.50 10.03 -7.39
C MET A 380 20.00 11.46 -7.62
N ARG A 381 20.72 12.22 -8.45
CA ARG A 381 20.33 13.59 -8.86
C ARG A 381 20.08 14.52 -7.66
N ASP A 382 20.94 14.46 -6.64
CA ASP A 382 20.79 15.21 -5.37
C ASP A 382 20.54 16.72 -5.55
N HIS A 383 21.10 17.33 -6.60
CA HIS A 383 20.84 18.74 -6.95
C HIS A 383 19.35 19.08 -7.13
N ILE A 384 18.51 18.15 -7.61
CA ILE A 384 17.07 18.39 -7.77
C ILE A 384 16.42 18.57 -6.40
N ALA A 385 16.67 17.66 -5.44
CA ALA A 385 16.10 17.78 -4.11
C ALA A 385 16.62 19.00 -3.35
N PHE A 386 17.92 19.30 -3.44
CA PHE A 386 18.47 20.48 -2.77
C PHE A 386 17.89 21.78 -3.33
N THR A 387 17.72 21.88 -4.66
CA THR A 387 17.08 23.06 -5.28
C THR A 387 15.60 23.22 -4.90
N LEU A 388 14.90 22.12 -4.61
CA LEU A 388 13.51 22.17 -4.12
C LEU A 388 13.40 22.45 -2.62
N GLY A 389 14.44 22.13 -1.85
CA GLY A 389 14.46 22.26 -0.39
C GLY A 389 14.90 23.63 0.12
N GLU A 390 15.73 24.34 -0.64
CA GLU A 390 16.06 25.76 -0.44
C GLU A 390 14.88 26.68 -0.75
#